data_AF-Q6QPZ0-F1
#
_entry.id   AF-Q6QPZ0-F1
#
_cell.length_a   1.000
_cell.length_b   1.000
_cell.length_c   1.000
_cell.angle_alpha   90.00
_cell.angle_beta   90.00
_cell.angle_gamma   90.00
#
_symmetry.space_group_name_H-M   'P 1'
#
loop_
_entity.id
_entity.type
_entity.pdbx_description
1 polymer ?
#
loop_
_entity_poly.entity_id
_entity_poly.type
_entity_poly.pdbx_seq_one_letter_code
_entity_poly.pdbx_strand_id
1 'polypeptide(L)'
;MGKIVLPKHSSDKSDFVTALKIYYEKKGWVENQDFVDDLKREIGDGQYPSSYNKKAQLPKYFGFVITENINGRSPRQKITSLGKTLYEALQNNDQLAIDNAFMISMENIQFGRNNLGSPSSDSDIEAPNVAMHAIKDLGYITYLELAFILQNLDDNNLDYNSCITEITNSRLSGNFVFDDTNRYSDNKPIMLLVNLGILTADEVNSHGRVKSITFSTQFRDSYLNDIPDLKMYNKKEKYIVFEETERSFENESDYDFVERLQVGTNTLLYGVPGAGKSFTIEHEYINEGSPRERLVFHPDYTYSDFVGQILPVVTEDNDGNKNVSYEFTPGPFTTLLKEAYYNPKVEHFLVIEEINRGNAPAIFGEIFQLLDRKIKKNSSSFPIGTSEYEISNTDIAKFVYNNPKHKVHIPSNMSIIGTMNTSDQNVFTLDTAFQRRWSMRLIENTFKKDDVELANTKILDTSVTWKKFCETINEIILDKNARMTSSEDKRLGTHFIQISDLQPTVESERYNRLFPEKVIKYLWDDAFKFTREEIFDIVNYNSLEKVIRAFIDAEGDKRFSFFVAGVKNLLVSSSSNDDNVSTEE
;
A
#
# COMPACT_ATOMS: atom_id res chain seq x y z
N MET A 1 -5.20 1.05 -15.71
CA MET A 1 -5.28 2.42 -15.17
C MET A 1 -6.63 2.98 -15.58
N GLY A 2 -7.48 3.34 -14.63
CA GLY A 2 -8.78 3.95 -14.92
C GLY A 2 -8.66 5.47 -15.06
N LYS A 3 -9.78 6.17 -15.19
CA LYS A 3 -9.83 7.60 -15.52
C LYS A 3 -9.98 8.47 -14.27
N ILE A 4 -9.12 9.48 -14.07
CA ILE A 4 -9.35 10.48 -13.02
C ILE A 4 -10.59 11.32 -13.36
N VAL A 5 -11.51 11.44 -12.42
CA VAL A 5 -12.61 12.42 -12.50
C VAL A 5 -12.59 13.29 -11.25
N LEU A 6 -12.42 14.60 -11.44
CA LEU A 6 -12.45 15.59 -10.34
C LEU A 6 -13.82 16.26 -10.22
N PRO A 7 -14.23 16.65 -9.00
CA PRO A 7 -15.37 17.55 -8.80
C PRO A 7 -15.24 18.83 -9.63
N LYS A 8 -16.32 19.27 -10.28
CA LYS A 8 -16.31 20.43 -11.20
C LYS A 8 -17.25 21.59 -10.82
N HIS A 9 -18.05 21.43 -9.77
CA HIS A 9 -19.27 22.23 -9.62
C HIS A 9 -19.12 23.53 -8.84
N SER A 10 -18.55 23.51 -7.63
CA SER A 10 -18.28 24.73 -6.87
C SER A 10 -17.06 24.49 -5.99
N SER A 11 -16.15 25.45 -5.97
CA SER A 11 -15.04 25.54 -5.00
C SER A 11 -15.27 26.68 -4.00
N ASP A 12 -16.45 27.31 -4.03
CA ASP A 12 -16.75 28.46 -3.19
C ASP A 12 -16.82 28.08 -1.71
N LYS A 13 -16.15 28.88 -0.86
CA LYS A 13 -16.08 28.64 0.59
C LYS A 13 -17.46 28.71 1.23
N SER A 14 -18.32 29.64 0.82
CA SER A 14 -19.65 29.81 1.40
C SER A 14 -20.54 28.62 1.08
N ASP A 15 -20.53 28.15 -0.17
CA ASP A 15 -21.25 26.93 -0.58
C ASP A 15 -20.79 25.71 0.21
N PHE A 16 -19.47 25.55 0.39
CA PHE A 16 -18.88 24.45 1.14
C PHE A 16 -19.28 24.46 2.62
N VAL A 17 -19.17 25.62 3.28
CA VAL A 17 -19.56 25.80 4.69
C VAL A 17 -21.06 25.58 4.88
N THR A 18 -21.89 26.09 3.96
CA THR A 18 -23.35 25.92 4.02
C THR A 18 -23.74 24.45 3.88
N ALA A 19 -23.07 23.70 2.99
CA ALA A 19 -23.31 22.27 2.87
C ALA A 19 -22.99 21.53 4.18
N LEU A 20 -21.86 21.85 4.83
CA LEU A 20 -21.49 21.27 6.13
C LEU A 20 -22.49 21.65 7.24
N LYS A 21 -22.93 22.91 7.29
CA LYS A 21 -23.93 23.41 8.26
C LYS A 21 -25.19 22.55 8.24
N ILE A 22 -25.74 22.27 7.06
CA ILE A 22 -26.98 21.48 6.93
C ILE A 22 -26.83 20.08 7.53
N TYR A 23 -25.71 19.41 7.26
CA TYR A 23 -25.45 18.09 7.83
C TYR A 23 -25.16 18.15 9.34
N TYR A 24 -24.50 19.21 9.80
CA TYR A 24 -24.21 19.44 11.21
C TYR A 24 -25.48 19.61 12.05
N GLU A 25 -26.42 20.44 11.58
CA GLU A 25 -27.66 20.76 12.31
C GLU A 25 -28.60 19.56 12.46
N LYS A 26 -28.63 18.65 11.48
CA LYS A 26 -29.54 17.49 11.48
C LYS A 26 -29.13 16.37 12.44
N LYS A 27 -27.89 16.40 12.97
CA LYS A 27 -27.34 15.43 13.96
C LYS A 27 -27.49 13.94 13.58
N GLY A 28 -27.80 13.64 12.32
CA GLY A 28 -28.19 12.30 11.86
C GLY A 28 -28.12 12.19 10.33
N TRP A 29 -28.73 11.13 9.79
CA TRP A 29 -28.82 10.96 8.34
C TRP A 29 -29.78 11.97 7.72
N VAL A 30 -29.35 12.57 6.60
CA VAL A 30 -30.09 13.55 5.83
C VAL A 30 -30.40 12.95 4.46
N GLU A 31 -31.68 12.83 4.14
CA GLU A 31 -32.09 12.40 2.81
C GLU A 31 -31.70 13.46 1.77
N ASN A 32 -31.34 13.05 0.55
CA ASN A 32 -30.95 14.00 -0.49
C ASN A 32 -32.00 15.08 -0.77
N GLN A 33 -33.29 14.73 -0.68
CA GLN A 33 -34.37 15.69 -0.90
C GLN A 33 -34.39 16.76 0.21
N ASP A 34 -34.26 16.34 1.47
CA ASP A 34 -34.19 17.24 2.62
C ASP A 34 -32.96 18.16 2.52
N PHE A 35 -31.81 17.62 2.11
CA PHE A 35 -30.61 18.42 1.88
C PHE A 35 -30.83 19.51 0.81
N VAL A 36 -31.44 19.15 -0.33
CA VAL A 36 -31.73 20.10 -1.41
C VAL A 36 -32.69 21.19 -0.94
N ASP A 37 -33.73 20.82 -0.18
CA ASP A 37 -34.72 21.77 0.31
C ASP A 37 -34.14 22.70 1.37
N ASP A 38 -33.29 22.20 2.27
CA ASP A 38 -32.58 23.01 3.27
C ASP A 38 -31.56 23.94 2.59
N LEU A 39 -30.81 23.45 1.59
CA LEU A 39 -29.84 24.27 0.85
C LEU A 39 -30.53 25.37 0.03
N LYS A 40 -31.70 25.11 -0.56
CA LYS A 40 -32.51 26.14 -1.24
C LYS A 40 -32.93 27.26 -0.30
N ARG A 41 -33.25 26.96 0.97
CA ARG A 41 -33.61 27.99 1.95
C ARG A 41 -32.42 28.87 2.34
N GLU A 42 -31.22 28.32 2.39
CA GLU A 42 -30.01 29.05 2.80
C GLU A 42 -29.40 29.91 1.68
N ILE A 43 -29.31 29.39 0.44
CA ILE A 43 -28.62 30.06 -0.67
C ILE A 43 -29.53 30.51 -1.83
N GLY A 44 -30.86 30.28 -1.72
CA GLY A 44 -31.87 30.69 -2.71
C GLY A 44 -32.09 29.71 -3.87
N ASP A 45 -33.11 29.97 -4.69
CA ASP A 45 -33.48 29.17 -5.85
C ASP A 45 -32.50 29.37 -7.03
N GLY A 46 -31.97 28.27 -7.54
CA GLY A 46 -31.06 28.13 -8.65
C GLY A 46 -31.77 27.42 -9.81
N GLN A 47 -31.19 27.48 -11.01
CA GLN A 47 -31.89 27.07 -12.22
C GLN A 47 -32.29 25.58 -12.28
N TYR A 48 -31.64 24.66 -11.53
CA TYR A 48 -31.93 23.21 -11.60
C TYR A 48 -31.71 22.48 -10.25
N PRO A 49 -32.62 21.59 -9.79
CA PRO A 49 -32.44 20.80 -8.56
C PRO A 49 -31.14 20.00 -8.48
N SER A 50 -30.63 19.52 -9.63
CA SER A 50 -29.37 18.79 -9.70
C SER A 50 -28.14 19.63 -9.31
N SER A 51 -28.20 20.96 -9.37
CA SER A 51 -27.06 21.82 -9.02
C SER A 51 -26.78 21.83 -7.51
N TYR A 52 -27.78 21.56 -6.68
CA TYR A 52 -27.66 21.57 -5.22
C TYR A 52 -26.90 20.36 -4.69
N ASN A 53 -27.26 19.16 -5.15
CA ASN A 53 -26.53 17.92 -4.81
C ASN A 53 -25.06 17.98 -5.26
N LYS A 54 -24.78 18.76 -6.30
CA LYS A 54 -23.45 19.01 -6.84
C LYS A 54 -22.61 19.98 -5.99
N LYS A 55 -23.25 20.87 -5.20
CA LYS A 55 -22.55 21.73 -4.23
C LYS A 55 -22.06 20.96 -3.00
N ALA A 56 -22.70 19.84 -2.66
CA ALA A 56 -22.23 18.92 -1.63
C ALA A 56 -21.11 17.97 -2.10
N GLN A 57 -20.59 18.14 -3.32
CA GLN A 57 -19.62 17.20 -3.90
C GLN A 57 -18.25 17.26 -3.21
N LEU A 58 -17.74 18.46 -2.90
CA LEU A 58 -16.44 18.63 -2.27
C LEU A 58 -16.39 18.17 -0.81
N PRO A 59 -17.40 18.44 0.06
CA PRO A 59 -17.44 17.85 1.39
C PRO A 59 -17.34 16.31 1.39
N LYS A 60 -17.97 15.65 0.41
CA LYS A 60 -17.83 14.21 0.20
C LYS A 60 -16.48 13.80 -0.36
N TYR A 61 -15.92 14.60 -1.27
CA TYR A 61 -14.62 14.35 -1.89
C TYR A 61 -13.50 14.27 -0.86
N PHE A 62 -13.54 15.16 0.14
CA PHE A 62 -12.60 15.19 1.26
C PHE A 62 -13.05 14.35 2.48
N GLY A 63 -14.10 13.53 2.36
CA GLY A 63 -14.53 12.64 3.45
C GLY A 63 -15.15 13.31 4.68
N PHE A 64 -15.53 14.58 4.60
CA PHE A 64 -16.26 15.28 5.67
C PHE A 64 -17.74 14.87 5.74
N VAL A 65 -18.25 14.24 4.68
CA VAL A 65 -19.62 13.73 4.58
C VAL A 65 -19.59 12.32 3.98
N ILE A 66 -20.26 11.38 4.65
CA ILE A 66 -20.45 10.00 4.18
C ILE A 66 -21.83 9.82 3.55
N THR A 67 -21.96 8.80 2.70
CA THR A 67 -23.20 8.46 2.00
C THR A 67 -23.53 6.99 2.20
N GLU A 68 -24.79 6.67 2.48
CA GLU A 68 -25.30 5.29 2.55
C GLU A 68 -26.34 5.05 1.46
N ASN A 69 -26.14 3.99 0.68
CA ASN A 69 -27.08 3.56 -0.34
C ASN A 69 -27.96 2.43 0.20
N ILE A 70 -29.26 2.70 0.38
CA ILE A 70 -30.23 1.69 0.78
C ILE A 70 -30.88 1.12 -0.49
N ASN A 71 -30.61 -0.15 -0.82
CA ASN A 71 -31.33 -0.92 -1.85
C ASN A 71 -31.55 -0.20 -3.19
N GLY A 72 -30.56 0.57 -3.66
CA GLY A 72 -30.62 1.27 -4.95
C GLY A 72 -31.63 2.43 -5.04
N ARG A 73 -32.17 2.92 -3.91
CA ARG A 73 -33.04 4.10 -3.89
C ARG A 73 -32.57 5.11 -2.85
N SER A 74 -32.36 6.33 -3.32
CA SER A 74 -32.03 7.55 -2.58
C SER A 74 -30.86 7.44 -1.59
N PRO A 75 -29.67 7.96 -1.95
CA PRO A 75 -28.59 8.08 -0.99
C PRO A 75 -28.99 9.01 0.16
N ARG A 76 -28.77 8.57 1.40
CA ARG A 76 -28.80 9.44 2.59
C ARG A 76 -27.37 9.79 3.01
N GLN A 77 -27.17 11.00 3.51
CA GLN A 77 -25.84 11.55 3.79
C GLN A 77 -25.73 11.97 5.26
N LYS A 78 -24.52 11.89 5.83
CA LYS A 78 -24.28 12.29 7.23
C LYS A 78 -22.89 12.91 7.36
N ILE A 79 -22.77 13.95 8.18
CA ILE A 79 -21.47 14.56 8.52
C ILE A 79 -20.63 13.58 9.34
N THR A 80 -19.34 13.48 9.04
CA THR A 80 -18.38 12.70 9.82
C THR A 80 -17.95 13.46 11.08
N SER A 81 -17.29 12.79 12.03
CA SER A 81 -16.64 13.44 13.18
C SER A 81 -15.67 14.52 12.68
N LEU A 82 -14.79 14.14 11.73
CA LEU A 82 -13.87 15.07 11.08
C LEU A 82 -14.58 16.26 10.41
N GLY A 83 -15.70 16.01 9.72
CA GLY A 83 -16.52 17.07 9.13
C GLY A 83 -17.14 18.02 10.16
N LYS A 84 -17.51 17.53 11.35
CA LYS A 84 -17.99 18.38 12.44
C LYS A 84 -16.87 19.25 12.99
N THR A 85 -15.71 18.66 13.27
CA THR A 85 -14.52 19.40 13.74
C THR A 85 -14.14 20.48 12.75
N LEU A 86 -14.12 20.16 11.45
CA LEU A 86 -13.88 21.16 10.40
C LEU A 86 -14.94 22.25 10.39
N TYR A 87 -16.22 21.91 10.50
CA TYR A 87 -17.29 22.91 10.52
C TYR A 87 -17.16 23.86 11.71
N GLU A 88 -16.89 23.35 12.90
CA GLU A 88 -16.67 24.13 14.12
C GLU A 88 -15.44 25.03 13.99
N ALA A 89 -14.34 24.52 13.44
CA ALA A 89 -13.14 25.29 13.14
C ALA A 89 -13.42 26.43 12.14
N LEU A 90 -14.21 26.16 11.09
CA LEU A 90 -14.63 27.17 10.11
C LEU A 90 -15.52 28.25 10.73
N GLN A 91 -16.37 27.92 11.69
CA GLN A 91 -17.17 28.92 12.42
C GLN A 91 -16.31 29.78 13.34
N ASN A 92 -15.31 29.19 13.98
CA ASN A 92 -14.40 29.87 14.90
C ASN A 92 -13.25 30.62 14.20
N ASN A 93 -13.12 30.48 12.87
CA ASN A 93 -11.96 30.94 12.09
C ASN A 93 -10.62 30.42 12.64
N ASP A 94 -10.62 29.18 13.14
CA ASP A 94 -9.42 28.51 13.64
C ASP A 94 -8.68 27.85 12.46
N GLN A 95 -7.70 28.56 11.91
CA GLN A 95 -6.94 28.08 10.76
C GLN A 95 -6.12 26.83 11.07
N LEU A 96 -5.59 26.68 12.29
CA LEU A 96 -4.80 25.50 12.66
C LEU A 96 -5.68 24.25 12.69
N ALA A 97 -6.88 24.35 13.26
CA ALA A 97 -7.83 23.25 13.27
C ALA A 97 -8.38 22.93 11.87
N ILE A 98 -8.54 23.94 10.99
CA ILE A 98 -8.86 23.73 9.57
C ILE A 98 -7.75 22.94 8.88
N ASP A 99 -6.50 23.39 9.02
CA ASP A 99 -5.33 22.74 8.40
C ASP A 99 -5.19 21.29 8.89
N ASN A 100 -5.33 21.06 10.19
CA ASN A 100 -5.31 19.72 10.80
C ASN A 100 -6.41 18.81 10.23
N ALA A 101 -7.64 19.30 10.14
CA ALA A 101 -8.75 18.52 9.61
C ALA A 101 -8.53 18.10 8.15
N PHE A 102 -7.86 18.95 7.36
CA PHE A 102 -7.47 18.60 6.00
C PHE A 102 -6.31 17.62 5.94
N MET A 103 -5.31 17.72 6.83
CA MET A 103 -4.23 16.73 6.91
C MET A 103 -4.77 15.34 7.26
N ILE A 104 -5.65 15.24 8.26
CA ILE A 104 -6.33 13.98 8.62
C ILE A 104 -7.15 13.46 7.44
N SER A 105 -7.84 14.34 6.69
CA SER A 105 -8.54 13.95 5.45
C SER A 105 -7.57 13.40 4.41
N MET A 106 -6.41 14.03 4.23
CA MET A 106 -5.42 13.66 3.21
C MET A 106 -4.76 12.30 3.49
N GLU A 107 -4.55 11.98 4.77
CA GLU A 107 -4.02 10.69 5.20
C GLU A 107 -5.04 9.56 5.05
N ASN A 108 -6.30 9.84 5.39
CA ASN A 108 -7.32 8.80 5.56
C ASN A 108 -8.22 8.62 4.34
N ILE A 109 -8.34 9.59 3.43
CA ILE A 109 -9.30 9.52 2.31
C ILE A 109 -8.61 9.21 0.98
N GLN A 110 -9.13 8.24 0.24
CA GLN A 110 -8.72 7.98 -1.13
C GLN A 110 -9.36 9.00 -2.08
N PHE A 111 -8.55 9.78 -2.81
CA PHE A 111 -9.02 10.84 -3.72
C PHE A 111 -9.17 10.43 -5.19
N GLY A 112 -8.69 9.22 -5.50
CA GLY A 112 -8.73 8.60 -6.84
C GLY A 112 -9.95 7.71 -7.02
N ARG A 113 -9.75 6.39 -7.08
CA ARG A 113 -10.78 5.36 -7.24
C ARG A 113 -11.64 5.24 -5.98
N ASN A 114 -12.91 4.90 -6.14
CA ASN A 114 -13.86 4.69 -5.04
C ASN A 114 -14.12 5.92 -4.14
N ASN A 115 -13.76 7.13 -4.58
CA ASN A 115 -14.04 8.34 -3.84
C ASN A 115 -15.54 8.70 -3.89
N LEU A 116 -16.13 9.00 -2.72
CA LEU A 116 -17.56 9.31 -2.59
C LEU A 116 -17.98 10.64 -3.24
N GLY A 117 -17.05 11.58 -3.38
CA GLY A 117 -17.26 12.86 -4.06
C GLY A 117 -17.17 12.76 -5.58
N SER A 118 -16.44 11.77 -6.11
CA SER A 118 -16.33 11.58 -7.57
C SER A 118 -16.42 10.10 -7.95
N PRO A 119 -17.62 9.49 -7.86
CA PRO A 119 -17.79 8.03 -8.01
C PRO A 119 -17.42 7.48 -9.40
N SER A 120 -17.35 8.35 -10.41
CA SER A 120 -16.92 7.99 -11.77
C SER A 120 -15.41 7.98 -11.95
N SER A 121 -14.64 8.36 -10.92
CA SER A 121 -13.18 8.29 -10.93
C SER A 121 -12.72 6.85 -10.70
N ASP A 122 -11.89 6.33 -11.60
CA ASP A 122 -11.39 4.95 -11.59
C ASP A 122 -9.84 4.89 -11.60
N SER A 123 -9.19 6.02 -11.35
CA SER A 123 -7.73 6.12 -11.33
C SER A 123 -7.19 6.04 -9.90
N ASP A 124 -6.04 5.39 -9.71
CA ASP A 124 -5.36 5.33 -8.41
C ASP A 124 -4.54 6.61 -8.12
N ILE A 125 -4.61 7.60 -9.00
CA ILE A 125 -3.94 8.89 -8.86
C ILE A 125 -4.76 9.81 -7.96
N GLU A 126 -4.12 10.30 -6.91
CA GLU A 126 -4.73 11.15 -5.89
C GLU A 126 -4.35 12.62 -6.12
N ALA A 127 -5.20 13.35 -6.85
CA ALA A 127 -4.89 14.70 -7.29
C ALA A 127 -4.50 15.71 -6.18
N PRO A 128 -5.15 15.72 -5.00
CA PRO A 128 -4.70 16.53 -3.87
C PRO A 128 -3.27 16.19 -3.41
N ASN A 129 -2.95 14.89 -3.24
CA ASN A 129 -1.63 14.45 -2.81
C ASN A 129 -0.55 14.80 -3.84
N VAL A 130 -0.85 14.60 -5.13
CA VAL A 130 0.02 15.03 -6.23
C VAL A 130 0.29 16.53 -6.20
N ALA A 131 -0.73 17.36 -5.91
CA ALA A 131 -0.55 18.80 -5.82
C ALA A 131 0.34 19.20 -4.63
N MET A 132 0.14 18.61 -3.45
CA MET A 132 0.97 18.90 -2.27
C MET A 132 2.43 18.55 -2.51
N HIS A 133 2.70 17.37 -3.08
CA HIS A 133 4.06 16.97 -3.44
C HIS A 133 4.69 17.87 -4.49
N ALA A 134 3.94 18.22 -5.54
CA ALA A 134 4.47 19.08 -6.58
C ALA A 134 4.83 20.47 -6.02
N ILE A 135 4.05 21.02 -5.09
CA ILE A 135 4.39 22.27 -4.38
C ILE A 135 5.63 22.08 -3.50
N LYS A 136 5.73 20.96 -2.77
CA LYS A 136 6.89 20.63 -1.92
C LYS A 136 8.19 20.53 -2.74
N ASP A 137 8.15 19.86 -3.88
CA ASP A 137 9.32 19.57 -4.71
C ASP A 137 9.74 20.77 -5.58
N LEU A 138 8.77 21.50 -6.14
CA LEU A 138 9.01 22.61 -7.07
C LEU A 138 9.00 23.99 -6.38
N GLY A 139 8.63 24.06 -5.10
CA GLY A 139 8.42 25.27 -4.32
C GLY A 139 7.11 26.02 -4.63
N TYR A 140 6.59 25.87 -5.86
CA TYR A 140 5.29 26.37 -6.30
C TYR A 140 4.84 25.59 -7.55
N ILE A 141 3.55 25.60 -7.85
CA ILE A 141 2.98 25.09 -9.11
C ILE A 141 1.95 26.03 -9.70
N THR A 142 1.66 25.92 -11.00
CA THR A 142 0.46 26.51 -11.61
C THR A 142 -0.64 25.47 -11.82
N TYR A 143 -1.89 25.90 -12.05
CA TYR A 143 -2.96 24.97 -12.43
C TYR A 143 -2.65 24.22 -13.73
N LEU A 144 -1.89 24.83 -14.65
CA LEU A 144 -1.48 24.21 -15.90
C LEU A 144 -0.39 23.16 -15.68
N GLU A 145 0.59 23.45 -14.84
CA GLU A 145 1.61 22.48 -14.45
C GLU A 145 0.98 21.31 -13.68
N LEU A 146 0.01 21.56 -12.81
CA LEU A 146 -0.74 20.49 -12.15
C LEU A 146 -1.54 19.65 -13.16
N ALA A 147 -2.22 20.30 -14.11
CA ALA A 147 -2.96 19.61 -15.17
C ALA A 147 -2.03 18.77 -16.06
N PHE A 148 -0.82 19.26 -16.32
CA PHE A 148 0.25 18.53 -17.00
C PHE A 148 0.66 17.28 -16.22
N ILE A 149 0.92 17.40 -14.91
CA ILE A 149 1.29 16.25 -14.07
C ILE A 149 0.16 15.22 -14.09
N LEU A 150 -1.09 15.63 -13.81
CA LEU A 150 -2.23 14.72 -13.75
C LEU A 150 -2.52 14.04 -15.09
N GLN A 151 -2.39 14.75 -16.21
CA GLN A 151 -2.55 14.15 -17.54
C GLN A 151 -1.45 13.13 -17.83
N ASN A 152 -0.19 13.45 -17.51
CA ASN A 152 0.90 12.55 -17.82
C ASN A 152 0.91 11.31 -16.92
N LEU A 153 0.48 11.45 -15.67
CA LEU A 153 0.26 10.31 -14.78
C LEU A 153 -0.92 9.44 -15.25
N ASP A 154 -2.04 10.03 -15.66
CA ASP A 154 -3.29 9.29 -15.96
C ASP A 154 -3.40 8.80 -17.40
N ASP A 155 -3.14 9.68 -18.38
CA ASP A 155 -3.36 9.41 -19.80
C ASP A 155 -2.09 8.87 -20.49
N ASN A 156 -0.88 9.30 -20.07
CA ASN A 156 0.38 8.96 -20.74
C ASN A 156 1.28 7.97 -19.97
N ASN A 157 0.88 7.54 -18.77
CA ASN A 157 1.63 6.61 -17.90
C ASN A 157 3.11 7.01 -17.63
N LEU A 158 3.40 8.30 -17.59
CA LEU A 158 4.71 8.79 -17.16
C LEU A 158 4.81 8.78 -15.64
N ASP A 159 6.00 8.50 -15.12
CA ASP A 159 6.23 8.59 -13.67
C ASP A 159 6.30 10.06 -13.22
N TYR A 160 5.98 10.29 -11.95
CA TYR A 160 5.93 11.63 -11.39
C TYR A 160 7.30 12.33 -11.40
N ASN A 161 8.41 11.61 -11.21
CA ASN A 161 9.76 12.21 -11.24
C ASN A 161 10.11 12.72 -12.65
N SER A 162 9.70 11.99 -13.69
CA SER A 162 9.81 12.44 -15.08
C SER A 162 9.01 13.73 -15.31
N CYS A 163 7.78 13.82 -14.78
CA CYS A 163 6.95 15.03 -14.89
C CYS A 163 7.60 16.24 -14.20
N ILE A 164 8.14 16.06 -12.98
CA ILE A 164 8.84 17.10 -12.22
C ILE A 164 10.10 17.56 -12.96
N THR A 165 10.85 16.62 -13.54
CA THR A 165 12.06 16.92 -14.34
C THR A 165 11.70 17.76 -15.57
N GLU A 166 10.62 17.40 -16.27
CA GLU A 166 10.16 18.12 -17.47
C GLU A 166 9.69 19.53 -17.15
N ILE A 167 8.93 19.72 -16.06
CA ILE A 167 8.53 21.05 -15.58
C ILE A 167 9.77 21.88 -15.22
N THR A 168 10.72 21.29 -14.50
CA THR A 168 11.97 21.97 -14.12
C THR A 168 12.75 22.45 -15.34
N ASN A 169 12.93 21.58 -16.34
CA ASN A 169 13.61 21.92 -17.59
C ASN A 169 12.84 22.98 -18.41
N SER A 170 11.52 22.93 -18.40
CA SER A 170 10.66 23.90 -19.10
C SER A 170 10.73 25.29 -18.45
N ARG A 171 10.81 25.35 -17.11
CA ARG A 171 11.05 26.61 -16.38
C ARG A 171 12.40 27.22 -16.73
N LEU A 172 13.45 26.40 -16.90
CA LEU A 172 14.79 26.86 -17.27
C LEU A 172 14.88 27.39 -18.71
N SER A 173 14.15 26.78 -19.63
CA SER A 173 14.13 27.17 -21.05
C SER A 173 13.15 28.31 -21.38
N GLY A 174 12.29 28.69 -20.43
CA GLY A 174 11.31 29.77 -20.59
C GLY A 174 10.13 29.46 -21.52
N ASN A 175 9.99 28.21 -21.97
CA ASN A 175 9.03 27.78 -22.98
C ASN A 175 8.12 26.64 -22.47
N PHE A 176 7.49 26.80 -21.31
CA PHE A 176 6.43 25.86 -20.92
C PHE A 176 5.18 26.11 -21.78
N VAL A 177 4.96 25.26 -22.77
CA VAL A 177 3.77 25.29 -23.62
C VAL A 177 2.90 24.09 -23.27
N PHE A 178 1.81 24.36 -22.56
CA PHE A 178 0.81 23.35 -22.25
C PHE A 178 -0.58 23.80 -22.69
N ASP A 179 -1.37 22.84 -23.18
CA ASP A 179 -2.70 23.12 -23.72
C ASP A 179 -3.69 23.43 -22.58
N ASP A 180 -4.21 24.66 -22.57
CA ASP A 180 -5.20 25.12 -21.60
C ASP A 180 -6.56 24.41 -21.69
N THR A 181 -6.80 23.65 -22.78
CA THR A 181 -8.06 22.90 -22.98
C THR A 181 -8.09 21.56 -22.24
N ASN A 182 -7.06 21.25 -21.46
CA ASN A 182 -6.98 20.03 -20.67
C ASN A 182 -8.11 19.92 -19.63
N ARG A 183 -8.71 18.73 -19.53
CA ARG A 183 -9.80 18.39 -18.58
C ARG A 183 -9.46 18.55 -17.10
N TYR A 184 -8.18 18.67 -16.74
CA TYR A 184 -7.64 18.83 -15.38
C TYR A 184 -7.34 20.27 -14.96
N SER A 185 -7.43 21.24 -15.88
CA SER A 185 -7.12 22.65 -15.59
C SER A 185 -8.09 23.28 -14.57
N ASP A 186 -9.37 22.87 -14.59
CA ASP A 186 -10.39 23.30 -13.62
C ASP A 186 -10.45 22.37 -12.39
N ASN A 187 -9.39 22.39 -11.57
CA ASN A 187 -9.25 21.54 -10.40
C ASN A 187 -9.93 22.16 -9.16
N LYS A 188 -11.25 21.96 -9.01
CA LYS A 188 -12.04 22.50 -7.88
C LYS A 188 -11.55 22.07 -6.49
N PRO A 189 -11.07 20.83 -6.27
CA PRO A 189 -10.44 20.45 -5.01
C PRO A 189 -9.30 21.40 -4.61
N ILE A 190 -8.36 21.67 -5.51
CA ILE A 190 -7.23 22.56 -5.21
C ILE A 190 -7.69 24.01 -5.04
N MET A 191 -8.64 24.47 -5.86
CA MET A 191 -9.23 25.79 -5.68
C MET A 191 -9.92 25.95 -4.31
N LEU A 192 -10.55 24.89 -3.79
CA LEU A 192 -11.13 24.93 -2.45
C LEU A 192 -10.03 25.05 -1.39
N LEU A 193 -8.93 24.31 -1.50
CA LEU A 193 -7.80 24.43 -0.56
C LEU A 193 -7.23 25.84 -0.54
N VAL A 194 -7.17 26.52 -1.69
CA VAL A 194 -6.83 27.95 -1.76
C VAL A 194 -7.87 28.81 -1.03
N ASN A 195 -9.16 28.59 -1.31
CA ASN A 195 -10.24 29.35 -0.69
C ASN A 195 -10.36 29.13 0.83
N LEU A 196 -9.85 28.01 1.35
CA LEU A 196 -9.82 27.68 2.77
C LEU A 196 -8.54 28.15 3.48
N GLY A 197 -7.59 28.74 2.76
CA GLY A 197 -6.36 29.30 3.35
C GLY A 197 -5.23 28.30 3.58
N ILE A 198 -5.40 27.05 3.14
CA ILE A 198 -4.37 25.99 3.22
C ILE A 198 -3.28 26.25 2.18
N LEU A 199 -3.72 26.60 0.96
CA LEU A 199 -2.85 27.02 -0.12
C LEU A 199 -3.01 28.53 -0.36
N THR A 200 -1.96 29.16 -0.88
CA THR A 200 -1.97 30.55 -1.32
C THR A 200 -1.78 30.62 -2.83
N ALA A 201 -2.47 31.56 -3.46
CA ALA A 201 -2.34 31.82 -4.90
C ALA A 201 -1.92 33.28 -5.12
N ASP A 202 -0.80 33.49 -5.81
CA ASP A 202 -0.31 34.85 -6.13
C ASP A 202 -1.00 35.43 -7.38
N GLU A 203 -1.06 36.76 -7.45
CA GLU A 203 -1.87 37.53 -8.40
C GLU A 203 -1.72 37.15 -9.89
N VAL A 204 -2.87 37.34 -10.55
CA VAL A 204 -3.19 37.11 -11.94
C VAL A 204 -2.23 37.88 -12.87
N ASN A 205 -1.69 37.23 -13.90
CA ASN A 205 -1.10 37.97 -15.02
C ASN A 205 -2.20 38.72 -15.80
N SER A 206 -1.82 39.61 -16.72
CA SER A 206 -2.75 40.45 -17.52
C SER A 206 -3.81 39.68 -18.33
N HIS A 207 -3.76 38.34 -18.32
CA HIS A 207 -4.64 37.43 -19.06
C HIS A 207 -5.55 36.57 -18.16
N GLY A 208 -5.69 36.85 -16.86
CA GLY A 208 -6.65 36.11 -16.03
C GLY A 208 -6.13 34.80 -15.44
N ARG A 209 -4.84 34.45 -15.61
CA ARG A 209 -4.26 33.18 -15.12
C ARG A 209 -3.48 33.36 -13.81
N VAL A 210 -3.75 32.48 -12.86
CA VAL A 210 -3.01 32.37 -11.58
C VAL A 210 -1.55 32.03 -11.84
N LYS A 211 -0.63 32.79 -11.24
CA LYS A 211 0.82 32.69 -11.49
C LYS A 211 1.52 31.57 -10.73
N SER A 212 1.08 31.29 -9.51
CA SER A 212 1.72 30.32 -8.63
C SER A 212 0.77 29.96 -7.49
N ILE A 213 0.77 28.68 -7.14
CA ILE A 213 0.12 28.10 -5.98
C ILE A 213 1.23 27.61 -5.06
N THR A 214 1.18 28.03 -3.80
CA THR A 214 2.16 27.72 -2.76
C THR A 214 1.44 27.29 -1.48
N PHE A 215 2.16 26.72 -0.53
CA PHE A 215 1.61 26.54 0.83
C PHE A 215 1.45 27.90 1.50
N SER A 216 0.36 28.07 2.27
CA SER A 216 0.29 29.19 3.20
C SER A 216 1.43 29.11 4.21
N THR A 217 1.88 30.25 4.74
CA THR A 217 3.01 30.29 5.69
C THR A 217 2.75 29.42 6.90
N GLN A 218 1.53 29.50 7.45
CA GLN A 218 1.10 28.70 8.59
C GLN A 218 1.11 27.19 8.27
N PHE A 219 0.49 26.79 7.16
CA PHE A 219 0.45 25.39 6.77
C PHE A 219 1.85 24.82 6.53
N ARG A 220 2.72 25.59 5.87
CA ARG A 220 4.11 25.22 5.61
C ARG A 220 4.88 24.96 6.91
N ASP A 221 4.78 25.86 7.87
CA ASP A 221 5.57 25.76 9.10
C ASP A 221 5.10 24.61 9.99
N SER A 222 3.80 24.31 9.97
CA SER A 222 3.19 23.26 10.79
C SER A 222 3.23 21.87 10.16
N TYR A 223 3.08 21.73 8.84
CA TYR A 223 2.76 20.44 8.21
C TYR A 223 3.67 20.02 7.05
N LEU A 224 4.67 20.80 6.65
CA LEU A 224 5.53 20.48 5.48
C LEU A 224 6.23 19.10 5.60
N ASN A 225 6.60 18.72 6.83
CA ASN A 225 7.24 17.43 7.11
C ASN A 225 6.23 16.29 7.27
N ASP A 226 4.96 16.62 7.52
CA ASP A 226 3.88 15.67 7.75
C ASP A 226 3.08 15.37 6.46
N ILE A 227 3.42 16.00 5.34
CA ILE A 227 2.85 15.67 4.02
C ILE A 227 3.16 14.19 3.75
N PRO A 228 2.13 13.31 3.65
CA PRO A 228 2.32 11.87 3.47
C PRO A 228 3.09 11.59 2.19
N ASP A 229 3.99 10.61 2.19
CA ASP A 229 4.76 10.26 0.98
C ASP A 229 3.85 9.94 -0.21
N LEU A 230 4.27 10.39 -1.40
CA LEU A 230 3.50 10.19 -2.63
C LEU A 230 3.42 8.69 -2.89
N LYS A 231 2.26 8.12 -2.63
CA LYS A 231 1.98 6.71 -2.89
C LYS A 231 2.00 6.50 -4.41
N MET A 232 3.18 6.19 -4.96
CA MET A 232 3.34 5.85 -6.38
C MET A 232 2.73 4.47 -6.62
N TYR A 233 1.41 4.45 -6.81
CA TYR A 233 0.64 3.24 -7.08
C TYR A 233 0.87 2.76 -8.51
N ASN A 234 1.87 1.90 -8.69
CA ASN A 234 1.90 0.97 -9.83
C ASN A 234 1.82 -0.50 -9.39
N LYS A 235 1.27 -0.76 -8.20
CA LYS A 235 0.91 -2.11 -7.74
C LYS A 235 -0.29 -2.04 -6.81
N LYS A 236 -1.22 -2.98 -7.02
CA LYS A 236 -2.45 -3.16 -6.25
C LYS A 236 -2.15 -3.30 -4.75
N GLU A 237 -2.28 -2.21 -4.00
CA GLU A 237 -2.37 -2.25 -2.55
C GLU A 237 -3.59 -1.41 -2.14
N LYS A 238 -4.68 -2.09 -1.79
CA LYS A 238 -5.82 -1.48 -1.09
C LYS A 238 -5.33 -1.09 0.30
N TYR A 239 -5.19 0.21 0.55
CA TYR A 239 -5.23 0.78 1.89
C TYR A 239 -6.69 1.15 2.18
N ILE A 240 -7.21 0.77 3.35
CA ILE A 240 -8.56 1.14 3.79
C ILE A 240 -8.45 2.36 4.71
N VAL A 241 -9.34 3.32 4.47
CA VAL A 241 -9.68 4.49 5.28
C VAL A 241 -10.03 4.07 6.71
N PHE A 242 -9.33 4.60 7.72
CA PHE A 242 -9.73 4.44 9.12
C PHE A 242 -10.83 5.45 9.44
N GLU A 243 -12.08 4.99 9.57
CA GLU A 243 -13.13 5.78 10.21
C GLU A 243 -12.86 5.79 11.72
N GLU A 244 -12.46 6.93 12.28
CA GLU A 244 -12.66 7.20 13.71
C GLU A 244 -14.17 7.27 13.97
N THR A 245 -14.79 6.11 14.20
CA THR A 245 -16.06 6.07 14.88
C THR A 245 -15.84 6.53 16.32
N GLU A 246 -16.09 7.81 16.58
CA GLU A 246 -16.54 8.26 17.89
C GLU A 246 -17.86 7.54 18.22
N ARG A 247 -17.75 6.31 18.74
CA ARG A 247 -18.78 5.82 19.64
C ARG A 247 -18.59 6.60 20.94
N SER A 248 -19.53 7.49 21.22
CA SER A 248 -19.77 7.98 22.56
C SER A 248 -19.85 6.77 23.50
N PHE A 249 -18.82 6.57 24.31
CA PHE A 249 -18.76 5.54 25.34
C PHE A 249 -19.67 5.92 26.50
N GLU A 250 -20.98 5.80 26.28
CA GLU A 250 -21.92 5.52 27.36
C GLU A 250 -22.17 4.01 27.32
N ASN A 251 -21.25 3.28 27.95
CA ASN A 251 -21.43 2.03 28.69
C ASN A 251 -20.10 1.27 28.74
N GLU A 252 -19.71 0.84 29.94
CA GLU A 252 -18.66 -0.15 30.19
C GLU A 252 -19.03 -1.47 29.49
N SER A 253 -18.79 -1.57 28.18
CA SER A 253 -18.88 -2.85 27.48
C SER A 253 -17.62 -3.64 27.79
N ASP A 254 -17.79 -4.74 28.52
CA ASP A 254 -16.72 -5.67 28.84
C ASP A 254 -16.12 -6.27 27.54
N TYR A 255 -15.00 -5.72 27.09
CA TYR A 255 -14.35 -6.00 25.79
C TYR A 255 -14.02 -7.49 25.58
N ASP A 256 -13.89 -8.22 26.68
CA ASP A 256 -13.45 -9.60 26.73
C ASP A 256 -14.59 -10.61 26.55
N PHE A 257 -15.84 -10.22 26.83
CA PHE A 257 -17.00 -11.13 26.80
C PHE A 257 -17.96 -10.88 25.63
N VAL A 258 -17.53 -10.08 24.64
CA VAL A 258 -18.27 -9.88 23.39
C VAL A 258 -18.12 -11.10 22.48
N GLU A 259 -19.21 -11.48 21.81
CA GLU A 259 -19.19 -12.60 20.85
C GLU A 259 -18.32 -12.27 19.63
N ARG A 260 -17.19 -12.96 19.50
CA ARG A 260 -16.13 -12.67 18.53
C ARG A 260 -15.92 -13.84 17.55
N LEU A 261 -15.49 -13.55 16.32
CA LEU A 261 -15.05 -14.59 15.37
C LEU A 261 -13.88 -15.39 15.94
N GLN A 262 -13.83 -16.69 15.67
CA GLN A 262 -12.85 -17.64 16.23
C GLN A 262 -11.95 -18.20 15.12
N VAL A 263 -11.41 -17.31 14.29
CA VAL A 263 -10.65 -17.63 13.07
C VAL A 263 -9.16 -17.26 13.19
N GLY A 264 -8.79 -16.51 14.22
CA GLY A 264 -7.48 -15.90 14.38
C GLY A 264 -6.36 -16.91 14.61
N THR A 265 -5.42 -16.97 13.67
CA THR A 265 -4.28 -17.90 13.71
C THR A 265 -2.95 -17.21 13.48
N ASN A 266 -1.86 -17.86 13.91
CA ASN A 266 -0.50 -17.47 13.53
C ASN A 266 0.02 -18.44 12.46
N THR A 267 0.33 -17.95 11.27
CA THR A 267 0.80 -18.77 10.14
C THR A 267 2.11 -18.23 9.59
N LEU A 268 3.09 -19.09 9.36
CA LEU A 268 4.36 -18.71 8.75
C LEU A 268 4.56 -19.45 7.43
N LEU A 269 4.56 -18.71 6.32
CA LEU A 269 4.82 -19.22 5.00
C LEU A 269 6.31 -19.17 4.71
N TYR A 270 6.91 -20.31 4.40
CA TYR A 270 8.34 -20.38 4.12
C TYR A 270 8.63 -21.11 2.81
N GLY A 271 9.81 -20.86 2.26
CA GLY A 271 10.27 -21.47 1.01
C GLY A 271 11.18 -20.54 0.24
N VAL A 272 11.57 -20.97 -0.96
CA VAL A 272 12.56 -20.26 -1.77
C VAL A 272 12.08 -18.89 -2.25
N PRO A 273 13.00 -17.95 -2.56
CA PRO A 273 12.65 -16.65 -3.12
C PRO A 273 11.89 -16.82 -4.44
N GLY A 274 10.80 -16.07 -4.61
CA GLY A 274 9.99 -16.15 -5.82
C GLY A 274 9.07 -17.38 -5.91
N ALA A 275 8.87 -18.17 -4.84
CA ALA A 275 7.90 -19.28 -4.84
C ALA A 275 6.41 -18.83 -4.74
N GLY A 276 6.13 -17.52 -4.68
CA GLY A 276 4.76 -17.01 -4.58
C GLY A 276 4.19 -16.95 -3.14
N LYS A 277 5.03 -16.76 -2.11
CA LYS A 277 4.58 -16.64 -0.71
C LYS A 277 3.60 -15.48 -0.50
N SER A 278 3.98 -14.25 -0.85
CA SER A 278 3.12 -13.07 -0.69
C SER A 278 1.85 -13.17 -1.54
N PHE A 279 1.94 -13.77 -2.73
CA PHE A 279 0.76 -14.08 -3.55
C PHE A 279 -0.20 -15.05 -2.84
N THR A 280 0.34 -16.09 -2.20
CA THR A 280 -0.44 -17.08 -1.44
C THR A 280 -1.17 -16.43 -0.26
N ILE A 281 -0.55 -15.47 0.43
CA ILE A 281 -1.21 -14.71 1.50
C ILE A 281 -2.46 -13.99 0.97
N GLU A 282 -2.32 -13.29 -0.15
CA GLU A 282 -3.40 -12.50 -0.75
C GLU A 282 -4.60 -13.34 -1.22
N HIS A 283 -4.35 -14.55 -1.72
CA HIS A 283 -5.39 -15.34 -2.39
C HIS A 283 -5.95 -16.48 -1.54
N GLU A 284 -5.20 -16.99 -0.55
CA GLU A 284 -5.61 -18.15 0.25
C GLU A 284 -5.90 -17.82 1.71
N TYR A 285 -5.33 -16.74 2.26
CA TYR A 285 -5.48 -16.41 3.69
C TYR A 285 -6.32 -15.16 3.93
N ILE A 286 -6.13 -14.12 3.14
CA ILE A 286 -6.81 -12.86 3.35
C ILE A 286 -8.11 -12.82 2.55
N ASN A 287 -9.22 -12.63 3.26
CA ASN A 287 -10.52 -12.41 2.64
C ASN A 287 -10.60 -11.00 2.02
N GLU A 288 -11.21 -10.89 0.84
CA GLU A 288 -11.32 -9.60 0.16
C GLU A 288 -12.13 -8.60 0.99
N GLY A 289 -11.50 -7.47 1.34
CA GLY A 289 -12.12 -6.41 2.14
C GLY A 289 -11.88 -6.51 3.65
N SER A 290 -11.20 -7.56 4.14
CA SER A 290 -10.80 -7.63 5.55
C SER A 290 -9.71 -6.60 5.89
N PRO A 291 -9.81 -5.90 7.04
CA PRO A 291 -8.76 -5.03 7.55
C PRO A 291 -7.42 -5.77 7.67
N ARG A 292 -6.35 -5.12 7.22
CA ARG A 292 -5.01 -5.68 7.30
C ARG A 292 -3.94 -4.62 7.40
N GLU A 293 -2.89 -4.96 8.10
CA GLU A 293 -1.67 -4.17 8.24
C GLU A 293 -0.51 -5.01 7.69
N ARG A 294 0.21 -4.52 6.68
CA ARG A 294 1.36 -5.23 6.09
C ARG A 294 2.64 -4.43 6.36
N LEU A 295 3.62 -5.11 6.93
CA LEU A 295 4.93 -4.56 7.24
C LEU A 295 6.04 -5.53 6.84
N VAL A 296 7.26 -5.02 6.74
CA VAL A 296 8.45 -5.80 6.40
C VAL A 296 9.44 -5.68 7.56
N PHE A 297 9.94 -6.81 8.06
CA PHE A 297 11.04 -6.77 9.03
C PHE A 297 12.37 -6.52 8.33
N HIS A 298 13.17 -5.62 8.88
CA HIS A 298 14.53 -5.34 8.46
C HIS A 298 15.45 -5.29 9.69
N PRO A 299 16.79 -5.32 9.52
CA PRO A 299 17.72 -5.43 10.65
C PRO A 299 17.57 -4.32 11.71
N ASP A 300 17.20 -3.12 11.29
CA ASP A 300 17.00 -1.95 12.15
C ASP A 300 15.56 -1.81 12.67
N TYR A 301 14.64 -2.71 12.32
CA TYR A 301 13.25 -2.65 12.79
C TYR A 301 13.20 -3.07 14.26
N THR A 302 12.56 -2.25 15.11
CA THR A 302 12.61 -2.41 16.56
C THR A 302 11.24 -2.67 17.19
N TYR A 303 11.24 -2.99 18.48
CA TYR A 303 10.02 -3.07 19.29
C TYR A 303 9.22 -1.77 19.25
N SER A 304 9.91 -0.62 19.28
CA SER A 304 9.29 0.71 19.22
C SER A 304 8.52 0.94 17.92
N ASP A 305 9.04 0.44 16.80
CA ASP A 305 8.39 0.56 15.49
C ASP A 305 7.18 -0.37 15.39
N PHE A 306 7.27 -1.56 15.99
CA PHE A 306 6.23 -2.59 15.93
C PHE A 306 5.05 -2.31 16.88
N VAL A 307 5.35 -2.04 18.14
CA VAL A 307 4.38 -1.88 19.23
C VAL A 307 4.04 -0.42 19.47
N GLY A 308 5.02 0.46 19.36
CA GLY A 308 4.87 1.89 19.64
C GLY A 308 5.90 2.41 20.63
N GLN A 309 6.01 3.73 20.71
CA GLN A 309 6.98 4.42 21.54
C GLN A 309 6.43 5.71 22.10
N ILE A 310 7.02 6.15 23.21
CA ILE A 310 6.70 7.44 23.81
C ILE A 310 7.54 8.51 23.12
N LEU A 311 6.88 9.44 22.44
CA LEU A 311 7.51 10.56 21.75
C LEU A 311 7.16 11.89 22.43
N PRO A 312 8.07 12.87 22.40
CA PRO A 312 7.76 14.21 22.88
C PRO A 312 6.82 14.92 21.89
N VAL A 313 5.68 15.40 22.39
CA VAL A 313 4.76 16.26 21.65
C VAL A 313 4.88 17.67 22.24
N VAL A 314 5.06 18.66 21.37
CA VAL A 314 5.14 20.06 21.79
C VAL A 314 3.76 20.67 21.62
N THR A 315 3.13 21.02 22.75
CA THR A 315 1.85 21.72 22.76
C THR A 315 2.07 23.18 23.16
N GLU A 316 1.48 24.12 22.41
CA GLU A 316 1.46 25.52 22.80
C GLU A 316 0.22 25.80 23.66
N ASP A 317 0.43 26.26 24.88
CA ASP A 317 -0.67 26.74 25.72
C ASP A 317 -1.23 28.06 25.15
N ASN A 318 -2.45 28.43 25.55
CA ASN A 318 -3.13 29.67 25.15
C ASN A 318 -2.32 30.96 25.43
N ASP A 319 -1.32 30.90 26.31
CA ASP A 319 -0.40 32.00 26.63
C ASP A 319 0.89 32.02 25.76
N GLY A 320 1.00 31.14 24.74
CA GLY A 320 2.15 31.03 23.84
C GLY A 320 3.37 30.30 24.42
N ASN A 321 3.21 29.62 25.55
CA ASN A 321 4.27 28.82 26.17
C ASN A 321 4.29 27.41 25.56
N LYS A 322 5.47 26.99 25.09
CA LYS A 322 5.71 25.63 24.58
C LYS A 322 5.92 24.66 25.74
N ASN A 323 4.96 23.77 25.95
CA ASN A 323 5.07 22.64 26.86
C ASN A 323 5.43 21.37 26.09
N VAL A 324 6.29 20.54 26.67
CA VAL A 324 6.63 19.22 26.11
C VAL A 324 5.87 18.17 26.91
N SER A 325 4.87 17.54 26.29
CA SER A 325 4.23 16.33 26.81
C SER A 325 4.93 15.10 26.21
N TYR A 326 4.83 13.97 26.90
CA TYR A 326 5.31 12.68 26.40
C TYR A 326 4.09 11.81 26.12
N GLU A 327 3.87 11.49 24.85
CA GLU A 327 2.69 10.76 24.40
C GLU A 327 3.08 9.46 23.70
N PHE A 328 2.31 8.41 23.97
CA PHE A 328 2.52 7.11 23.36
C PHE A 328 1.98 7.12 21.93
N THR A 329 2.88 6.98 20.96
CA THR A 329 2.56 6.79 19.55
C THR A 329 2.49 5.29 19.27
N PRO A 330 1.32 4.73 18.95
CA PRO A 330 1.14 3.29 18.75
C PRO A 330 1.80 2.84 17.44
N GLY A 331 2.41 1.64 17.47
CA GLY A 331 2.91 0.97 16.28
C GLY A 331 1.83 0.14 15.57
N PRO A 332 2.15 -0.43 14.39
CA PRO A 332 1.21 -1.18 13.56
C PRO A 332 0.49 -2.33 14.27
N PHE A 333 1.20 -3.05 15.16
CA PHE A 333 0.59 -4.12 15.97
C PHE A 333 -0.49 -3.58 16.91
N THR A 334 -0.19 -2.50 17.63
CA THR A 334 -1.06 -1.92 18.66
C THR A 334 -2.29 -1.26 18.04
N THR A 335 -2.13 -0.59 16.90
CA THR A 335 -3.24 -0.02 16.12
C THR A 335 -4.19 -1.12 15.64
N LEU A 336 -3.66 -2.17 15.00
CA LEU A 336 -4.50 -3.28 14.52
C LEU A 336 -5.16 -4.06 15.67
N LEU A 337 -4.48 -4.16 16.82
CA LEU A 337 -5.02 -4.78 18.01
C LEU A 337 -6.26 -4.05 18.52
N LYS A 338 -6.22 -2.71 18.58
CA LYS A 338 -7.37 -1.88 18.93
C LYS A 338 -8.53 -2.14 17.99
N GLU A 339 -8.30 -2.08 16.69
CA GLU A 339 -9.34 -2.33 15.69
C GLU A 339 -9.98 -3.71 15.81
N ALA A 340 -9.16 -4.74 16.03
CA ALA A 340 -9.65 -6.09 16.24
C ALA A 340 -10.59 -6.18 17.44
N TYR A 341 -10.30 -5.46 18.54
CA TYR A 341 -11.18 -5.40 19.71
C TYR A 341 -12.49 -4.65 19.45
N TYR A 342 -12.45 -3.54 18.71
CA TYR A 342 -13.62 -2.70 18.41
C TYR A 342 -14.56 -3.33 17.38
N ASN A 343 -14.01 -4.20 16.51
CA ASN A 343 -14.72 -4.86 15.43
C ASN A 343 -14.68 -6.41 15.58
N PRO A 344 -15.31 -6.99 16.61
CA PRO A 344 -15.17 -8.43 16.95
C PRO A 344 -15.77 -9.40 15.92
N LYS A 345 -16.62 -8.89 15.01
CA LYS A 345 -17.25 -9.66 13.93
C LYS A 345 -16.49 -9.58 12.60
N VAL A 346 -15.36 -8.88 12.56
CA VAL A 346 -14.53 -8.70 11.38
C VAL A 346 -13.16 -9.32 11.64
N GLU A 347 -12.62 -10.02 10.63
CA GLU A 347 -11.30 -10.64 10.71
C GLU A 347 -10.21 -9.61 10.37
N HIS A 348 -9.14 -9.58 11.17
CA HIS A 348 -8.04 -8.63 11.04
C HIS A 348 -6.73 -9.38 10.78
N PHE A 349 -5.90 -8.88 9.87
CA PHE A 349 -4.67 -9.56 9.46
C PHE A 349 -3.44 -8.69 9.67
N LEU A 350 -2.47 -9.18 10.43
CA LEU A 350 -1.13 -8.62 10.50
C LEU A 350 -0.21 -9.42 9.58
N VAL A 351 0.24 -8.84 8.48
CA VAL A 351 1.17 -9.47 7.55
C VAL A 351 2.59 -8.98 7.81
N ILE A 352 3.48 -9.90 8.14
CA ILE A 352 4.89 -9.63 8.42
C ILE A 352 5.73 -10.28 7.32
N GLU A 353 6.12 -9.49 6.34
CA GLU A 353 7.01 -9.95 5.27
C GLU A 353 8.45 -10.06 5.81
N GLU A 354 9.16 -11.09 5.36
CA GLU A 354 10.59 -11.31 5.67
C GLU A 354 10.89 -11.34 7.18
N ILE A 355 10.10 -12.09 7.95
CA ILE A 355 10.16 -12.08 9.43
C ILE A 355 11.55 -12.42 9.99
N ASN A 356 12.37 -13.15 9.24
CA ASN A 356 13.72 -13.53 9.63
C ASN A 356 14.79 -12.48 9.27
N ARG A 357 14.46 -11.39 8.56
CA ARG A 357 15.40 -10.29 8.29
C ARG A 357 15.56 -9.32 9.45
N GLY A 358 14.65 -9.36 10.41
CA GLY A 358 14.77 -8.67 11.70
C GLY A 358 15.00 -9.66 12.85
N ASN A 359 15.47 -9.16 14.00
CA ASN A 359 15.53 -9.96 15.22
C ASN A 359 14.11 -10.14 15.79
N ALA A 360 13.34 -11.08 15.23
CA ALA A 360 11.93 -11.24 15.55
C ALA A 360 11.64 -11.41 17.05
N PRO A 361 12.39 -12.21 17.84
CA PRO A 361 12.21 -12.26 19.29
C PRO A 361 12.35 -10.89 19.97
N ALA A 362 13.31 -10.06 19.56
CA ALA A 362 13.50 -8.73 20.12
C ALA A 362 12.42 -7.74 19.67
N ILE A 363 11.98 -7.81 18.41
CA ILE A 363 10.91 -6.97 17.85
C ILE A 363 9.58 -7.26 18.53
N PHE A 364 9.25 -8.53 18.75
CA PHE A 364 8.03 -8.91 19.47
C PHE A 364 8.12 -8.61 20.97
N GLY A 365 9.32 -8.62 21.57
CA GLY A 365 9.52 -8.27 22.98
C GLY A 365 8.59 -9.08 23.91
N GLU A 366 7.76 -8.40 24.69
CA GLU A 366 6.78 -9.04 25.57
C GLU A 366 5.56 -9.63 24.82
N ILE A 367 5.21 -9.11 23.64
CA ILE A 367 4.15 -9.63 22.77
C ILE A 367 4.44 -11.08 22.36
N PHE A 368 5.71 -11.48 22.40
CA PHE A 368 6.14 -12.85 22.13
C PHE A 368 5.33 -13.90 22.92
N GLN A 369 4.92 -13.60 24.16
CA GLN A 369 4.10 -14.50 24.96
C GLN A 369 2.66 -14.64 24.44
N LEU A 370 2.14 -13.60 23.78
CA LEU A 370 0.77 -13.60 23.23
C LEU A 370 0.63 -14.44 21.95
N LEU A 371 1.74 -14.84 21.34
CA LEU A 371 1.74 -15.66 20.14
C LEU A 371 1.28 -17.11 20.39
N ASP A 372 1.29 -17.60 21.64
CA ASP A 372 0.67 -18.87 21.97
C ASP A 372 -0.87 -18.73 21.88
N ARG A 373 -1.51 -19.36 20.89
CA ARG A 373 -2.96 -19.27 20.61
C ARG A 373 -3.73 -20.39 21.30
N LYS A 374 -4.92 -20.10 21.84
CA LYS A 374 -5.81 -21.12 22.43
C LYS A 374 -6.39 -22.02 21.35
N ILE A 375 -6.19 -23.33 21.52
CA ILE A 375 -6.69 -24.38 20.61
C ILE A 375 -7.92 -25.15 21.14
N LYS A 376 -8.24 -25.02 22.43
CA LYS A 376 -9.36 -25.69 23.10
C LYS A 376 -10.13 -24.71 23.99
N LYS A 377 -11.44 -24.94 24.14
CA LYS A 377 -12.26 -24.27 25.16
C LYS A 377 -11.91 -24.85 26.53
N ASN A 378 -10.94 -24.24 27.21
CA ASN A 378 -10.63 -24.51 28.60
C ASN A 378 -11.48 -23.60 29.52
N SER A 379 -11.41 -23.77 30.85
CA SER A 379 -12.23 -23.04 31.84
C SER A 379 -12.08 -21.51 31.86
N SER A 380 -11.17 -20.92 31.08
CA SER A 380 -11.07 -19.48 30.88
C SER A 380 -12.08 -18.99 29.84
N SER A 381 -12.79 -17.90 30.15
CA SER A 381 -13.93 -17.34 29.40
C SER A 381 -13.65 -16.96 27.94
N PHE A 382 -12.39 -16.89 27.53
CA PHE A 382 -12.00 -16.44 26.20
C PHE A 382 -12.19 -17.47 25.08
N PRO A 383 -12.63 -17.05 23.87
CA PRO A 383 -12.86 -17.91 22.71
C PRO A 383 -11.58 -18.58 22.16
N ILE A 384 -11.76 -19.66 21.40
CA ILE A 384 -10.67 -20.31 20.63
C ILE A 384 -10.09 -19.29 19.66
N GLY A 385 -8.78 -19.34 19.46
CA GLY A 385 -8.05 -18.34 18.70
C GLY A 385 -7.36 -17.36 19.63
N THR A 386 -8.00 -16.82 20.68
CA THR A 386 -7.39 -15.82 21.59
C THR A 386 -6.01 -16.26 22.12
N SER A 387 -5.10 -15.31 22.38
CA SER A 387 -3.84 -15.65 23.06
C SER A 387 -4.10 -16.37 24.38
N GLU A 388 -3.34 -17.42 24.64
CA GLU A 388 -3.46 -18.24 25.85
C GLU A 388 -2.97 -17.51 27.08
N TYR A 389 -1.91 -16.72 26.92
CA TYR A 389 -1.35 -15.88 27.96
C TYR A 389 -1.81 -14.42 27.82
N GLU A 390 -1.64 -13.69 28.91
CA GLU A 390 -1.84 -12.26 29.05
C GLU A 390 -0.53 -11.57 29.40
N ILE A 391 -0.39 -10.32 28.99
CA ILE A 391 0.71 -9.45 29.45
C ILE A 391 0.17 -8.18 30.10
N SER A 392 1.04 -7.48 30.82
CA SER A 392 0.72 -6.19 31.44
C SER A 392 1.57 -5.09 30.81
N ASN A 393 1.03 -4.45 29.78
CA ASN A 393 1.63 -3.27 29.17
C ASN A 393 0.64 -2.10 29.31
N THR A 394 1.02 -1.08 30.08
CA THR A 394 0.15 0.06 30.42
C THR A 394 -0.20 0.92 29.21
N ASP A 395 0.74 1.06 28.27
CA ASP A 395 0.59 1.95 27.13
C ASP A 395 -0.35 1.33 26.10
N ILE A 396 -0.15 0.05 25.77
CA ILE A 396 -1.08 -0.72 24.94
C ILE A 396 -2.44 -0.78 25.62
N ALA A 397 -2.51 -1.07 26.92
CA ALA A 397 -3.79 -1.22 27.61
C ALA A 397 -4.57 0.10 27.68
N LYS A 398 -3.89 1.22 27.90
CA LYS A 398 -4.48 2.55 27.83
C LYS A 398 -4.96 2.87 26.41
N PHE A 399 -4.17 2.58 25.38
CA PHE A 399 -4.54 2.89 24.00
C PHE A 399 -5.70 2.03 23.48
N VAL A 400 -5.67 0.72 23.76
CA VAL A 400 -6.63 -0.26 23.24
C VAL A 400 -7.94 -0.23 24.05
N TYR A 401 -7.86 -0.31 25.37
CA TYR A 401 -9.05 -0.49 26.23
C TYR A 401 -9.49 0.78 26.96
N ASN A 402 -8.73 1.88 26.81
CA ASN A 402 -8.87 3.08 27.66
C ASN A 402 -8.74 2.77 29.17
N ASN A 403 -8.02 1.69 29.51
CA ASN A 403 -7.82 1.25 30.88
C ASN A 403 -6.38 0.71 31.05
N PRO A 404 -5.47 1.47 31.71
CA PRO A 404 -4.06 1.09 31.84
C PRO A 404 -3.84 -0.15 32.72
N LYS A 405 -4.85 -0.61 33.45
CA LYS A 405 -4.77 -1.83 34.28
C LYS A 405 -5.29 -3.08 33.56
N HIS A 406 -5.86 -2.92 32.37
CA HIS A 406 -6.39 -4.05 31.61
C HIS A 406 -5.25 -4.94 31.10
N LYS A 407 -5.48 -6.25 31.11
CA LYS A 407 -4.53 -7.23 30.60
C LYS A 407 -4.62 -7.30 29.08
N VAL A 408 -3.48 -7.41 28.40
CA VAL A 408 -3.46 -7.43 26.93
C VAL A 408 -3.49 -8.88 26.44
N HIS A 409 -4.41 -9.17 25.52
CA HIS A 409 -4.47 -10.41 24.76
C HIS A 409 -4.51 -10.11 23.26
N ILE A 410 -4.09 -11.06 22.43
CA ILE A 410 -4.42 -11.01 20.99
C ILE A 410 -5.80 -11.68 20.81
N PRO A 411 -6.81 -10.97 20.27
CA PRO A 411 -8.18 -11.48 20.21
C PRO A 411 -8.36 -12.59 19.17
N SER A 412 -9.44 -13.37 19.27
CA SER A 412 -9.68 -14.53 18.39
C SER A 412 -10.05 -14.20 16.94
N ASN A 413 -10.26 -12.93 16.59
CA ASN A 413 -10.53 -12.47 15.23
C ASN A 413 -9.31 -11.80 14.56
N MET A 414 -8.14 -11.83 15.20
CA MET A 414 -6.89 -11.30 14.65
C MET A 414 -5.95 -12.45 14.29
N SER A 415 -5.45 -12.44 13.06
CA SER A 415 -4.49 -13.40 12.52
C SER A 415 -3.15 -12.72 12.25
N ILE A 416 -2.05 -13.42 12.50
CA ILE A 416 -0.70 -12.96 12.15
C ILE A 416 -0.12 -13.91 11.10
N ILE A 417 0.28 -13.37 9.95
CA ILE A 417 0.78 -14.13 8.83
C ILE A 417 2.18 -13.63 8.49
N GLY A 418 3.18 -14.49 8.63
CA GLY A 418 4.57 -14.18 8.29
C GLY A 418 4.99 -14.78 6.94
N THR A 419 5.96 -14.17 6.28
CA THR A 419 6.78 -14.83 5.24
C THR A 419 8.22 -14.99 5.70
N MET A 420 8.86 -16.10 5.31
CA MET A 420 10.25 -16.40 5.62
C MET A 420 10.95 -16.95 4.38
N ASN A 421 12.02 -16.30 3.93
CA ASN A 421 12.94 -16.88 2.96
C ASN A 421 13.93 -17.79 3.69
N THR A 422 14.05 -19.03 3.25
CA THR A 422 14.98 -20.00 3.87
C THR A 422 16.42 -19.87 3.36
N SER A 423 16.63 -19.12 2.28
CA SER A 423 17.88 -19.10 1.50
C SER A 423 18.81 -17.93 1.75
N ASP A 424 18.32 -16.91 2.44
CA ASP A 424 19.04 -15.64 2.57
C ASP A 424 20.21 -15.78 3.55
N GLN A 425 21.40 -15.31 3.16
CA GLN A 425 22.64 -15.51 3.93
C GLN A 425 22.74 -14.58 5.17
N ASN A 426 21.94 -13.51 5.23
CA ASN A 426 22.00 -12.45 6.25
C ASN A 426 20.70 -12.34 7.05
N VAL A 427 20.12 -13.48 7.42
CA VAL A 427 18.89 -13.52 8.21
C VAL A 427 19.17 -14.00 9.63
N PHE A 428 18.39 -13.48 10.58
CA PHE A 428 18.35 -13.98 11.93
C PHE A 428 17.68 -15.36 11.94
N THR A 429 18.27 -16.30 12.68
CA THR A 429 17.65 -17.61 12.87
C THR A 429 16.46 -17.48 13.80
N LEU A 430 15.30 -18.00 13.39
CA LEU A 430 14.16 -18.14 14.27
C LEU A 430 14.39 -19.34 15.18
N ASP A 431 14.43 -19.13 16.49
CA ASP A 431 14.59 -20.22 17.45
C ASP A 431 13.35 -21.14 17.49
N THR A 432 13.53 -22.33 18.08
CA THR A 432 12.46 -23.33 18.17
C THR A 432 11.29 -22.89 19.04
N ALA A 433 11.52 -21.99 20.00
CA ALA A 433 10.48 -21.42 20.84
C ALA A 433 9.59 -20.47 20.04
N PHE A 434 10.16 -19.70 19.12
CA PHE A 434 9.43 -18.85 18.19
C PHE A 434 8.65 -19.72 17.22
N GLN A 435 9.30 -20.64 16.52
CA GLN A 435 8.68 -21.47 15.49
C GLN A 435 7.48 -22.28 15.98
N ARG A 436 7.51 -22.85 17.20
CA ARG A 436 6.39 -23.66 17.74
C ARG A 436 5.08 -22.88 17.92
N ARG A 437 5.11 -21.55 17.86
CA ARG A 437 3.94 -20.66 18.02
C ARG A 437 3.26 -20.32 16.69
N TRP A 438 3.80 -20.84 15.59
CA TRP A 438 3.31 -20.64 14.23
C TRP A 438 2.86 -21.96 13.61
N SER A 439 1.81 -21.89 12.82
CA SER A 439 1.48 -22.93 11.84
C SER A 439 2.39 -22.74 10.63
N MET A 440 3.39 -23.60 10.51
CA MET A 440 4.37 -23.55 9.43
C MET A 440 3.81 -24.18 8.16
N ARG A 441 3.90 -23.47 7.02
CA ARG A 441 3.53 -24.00 5.71
C ARG A 441 4.64 -23.73 4.69
N LEU A 442 5.16 -24.81 4.12
CA LEU A 442 6.06 -24.73 2.97
C LEU A 442 5.26 -24.33 1.73
N ILE A 443 5.71 -23.30 1.02
CA ILE A 443 5.23 -22.99 -0.31
C ILE A 443 6.09 -23.76 -1.31
N GLU A 444 5.46 -24.73 -1.95
CA GLU A 444 6.10 -25.58 -2.95
C GLU A 444 6.56 -24.75 -4.15
N ASN A 445 7.76 -25.06 -4.64
CA ASN A 445 8.33 -24.41 -5.79
C ASN A 445 7.90 -25.11 -7.08
N THR A 446 6.61 -25.06 -7.39
CA THR A 446 5.99 -25.75 -8.52
C THR A 446 5.02 -24.83 -9.26
N PHE A 447 4.96 -24.93 -10.59
CA PHE A 447 4.02 -24.15 -11.39
C PHE A 447 2.59 -24.61 -11.10
N LYS A 448 1.74 -23.71 -10.62
CA LYS A 448 0.31 -23.97 -10.38
C LYS A 448 -0.45 -23.95 -11.71
N LYS A 449 -1.70 -24.43 -11.71
CA LYS A 449 -2.57 -24.47 -12.91
C LYS A 449 -2.80 -23.10 -13.55
N ASP A 450 -2.71 -22.03 -12.76
CA ASP A 450 -2.90 -20.66 -13.24
C ASP A 450 -1.61 -20.06 -13.84
N ASP A 451 -0.45 -20.73 -13.70
CA ASP A 451 0.86 -20.23 -14.14
C ASP A 451 1.21 -20.65 -15.57
N VAL A 452 0.26 -21.21 -16.33
CA VAL A 452 0.49 -21.78 -17.66
C VAL A 452 1.11 -20.77 -18.63
N GLU A 453 0.69 -19.51 -18.56
CA GLU A 453 1.21 -18.43 -19.40
C GLU A 453 2.70 -18.17 -19.12
N LEU A 454 3.05 -17.93 -17.86
CA LEU A 454 4.43 -17.70 -17.44
C LEU A 454 5.31 -18.92 -17.71
N ALA A 455 4.83 -20.12 -17.38
CA ALA A 455 5.54 -21.38 -17.57
C ALA A 455 5.92 -21.62 -19.03
N ASN A 456 5.01 -21.35 -19.96
CA ASN A 456 5.20 -21.59 -21.39
C ASN A 456 5.86 -20.42 -22.13
N THR A 457 6.07 -19.28 -21.47
CA THR A 457 6.74 -18.12 -22.07
C THR A 457 8.19 -18.47 -22.38
N LYS A 458 8.61 -18.20 -23.62
CA LYS A 458 10.00 -18.39 -24.06
C LYS A 458 10.90 -17.28 -23.55
N ILE A 459 12.15 -17.62 -23.24
CA ILE A 459 13.16 -16.63 -22.89
C ILE A 459 13.61 -15.94 -24.18
N LEU A 460 13.22 -14.68 -24.38
CA LEU A 460 13.48 -13.90 -25.59
C LEU A 460 13.17 -14.70 -26.88
N ASP A 461 14.12 -14.75 -27.81
CA ASP A 461 14.12 -15.45 -29.09
C ASP A 461 14.64 -16.91 -29.00
N THR A 462 14.84 -17.44 -27.79
CA THR A 462 15.30 -18.83 -27.60
C THR A 462 14.16 -19.86 -27.72
N SER A 463 14.50 -21.13 -27.90
CA SER A 463 13.54 -22.24 -27.88
C SER A 463 13.13 -22.64 -26.46
N VAL A 464 13.83 -22.14 -25.43
CA VAL A 464 13.70 -22.55 -24.04
C VAL A 464 12.58 -21.77 -23.35
N THR A 465 11.61 -22.48 -22.78
CA THR A 465 10.56 -21.90 -21.94
C THR A 465 11.06 -21.65 -20.53
N TRP A 466 10.43 -20.72 -19.80
CA TRP A 466 10.75 -20.47 -18.41
C TRP A 466 10.60 -21.72 -17.55
N LYS A 467 9.56 -22.52 -17.76
CA LYS A 467 9.37 -23.79 -17.05
C LYS A 467 10.55 -24.74 -17.25
N LYS A 468 10.94 -24.97 -18.52
CA LYS A 468 12.05 -25.87 -18.84
C LYS A 468 13.36 -25.38 -18.23
N PHE A 469 13.61 -24.08 -18.29
CA PHE A 469 14.78 -23.46 -17.67
C PHE A 469 14.78 -23.67 -16.15
N CYS A 470 13.70 -23.28 -15.47
CA CYS A 470 13.56 -23.34 -14.02
C CYS A 470 13.72 -24.78 -13.49
N GLU A 471 13.03 -25.75 -14.10
CA GLU A 471 13.10 -27.16 -13.71
C GLU A 471 14.51 -27.72 -13.89
N THR A 472 15.12 -27.51 -15.07
CA THR A 472 16.46 -28.01 -15.37
C THR A 472 17.51 -27.43 -14.41
N ILE A 473 17.46 -26.12 -14.15
CA ILE A 473 18.40 -25.47 -13.24
C ILE A 473 18.18 -25.92 -11.80
N ASN A 474 16.93 -26.07 -11.36
CA ASN A 474 16.62 -26.55 -10.01
C ASN A 474 17.08 -28.00 -9.80
N GLU A 475 16.95 -28.87 -10.80
CA GLU A 475 17.52 -30.23 -10.76
C GLU A 475 19.03 -30.20 -10.61
N ILE A 476 19.73 -29.34 -11.36
CA ILE A 476 21.18 -29.17 -11.24
C ILE A 476 21.57 -28.67 -9.85
N ILE A 477 20.84 -27.69 -9.31
CA ILE A 477 21.07 -27.16 -7.95
C ILE A 477 20.97 -28.28 -6.91
N LEU A 478 19.98 -29.16 -7.03
CA LEU A 478 19.77 -30.28 -6.12
C LEU A 478 20.84 -31.38 -6.29
N ASP A 479 21.18 -31.75 -7.52
CA ASP A 479 22.18 -32.80 -7.82
C ASP A 479 23.59 -32.40 -7.39
N LYS A 480 24.01 -31.18 -7.75
CA LYS A 480 25.39 -30.72 -7.54
C LYS A 480 25.65 -30.22 -6.12
N ASN A 481 24.65 -29.61 -5.48
CA ASN A 481 24.78 -29.16 -4.09
C ASN A 481 24.24 -30.18 -3.07
N ALA A 482 24.03 -31.45 -3.45
CA ALA A 482 23.52 -32.51 -2.56
C ALA A 482 24.34 -32.71 -1.26
N ARG A 483 25.60 -32.26 -1.22
CA ARG A 483 26.48 -32.32 -0.05
C ARG A 483 26.45 -31.06 0.83
N MET A 484 25.75 -30.00 0.40
CA MET A 484 25.59 -28.77 1.17
C MET A 484 24.22 -28.78 1.85
N THR A 485 24.18 -28.43 3.14
CA THR A 485 22.98 -28.44 4.00
C THR A 485 21.90 -27.40 3.62
N SER A 486 22.13 -26.55 2.61
CA SER A 486 21.24 -25.45 2.18
C SER A 486 21.00 -25.41 0.67
N SER A 487 21.19 -26.52 -0.04
CA SER A 487 21.02 -26.60 -1.49
C SER A 487 19.58 -26.38 -1.96
N GLU A 488 18.60 -26.90 -1.21
CA GLU A 488 17.18 -26.74 -1.51
C GLU A 488 16.71 -25.29 -1.48
N ASP A 489 17.35 -24.47 -0.66
CA ASP A 489 16.97 -23.07 -0.46
C ASP A 489 17.47 -22.18 -1.60
N LYS A 490 18.52 -22.59 -2.30
CA LYS A 490 19.09 -21.87 -3.44
C LYS A 490 18.34 -22.07 -4.76
N ARG A 491 17.24 -22.82 -4.75
CA ARG A 491 16.43 -23.05 -5.94
C ARG A 491 15.79 -21.74 -6.43
N LEU A 492 15.66 -21.63 -7.75
CA LEU A 492 14.93 -20.55 -8.40
C LEU A 492 13.43 -20.75 -8.21
N GLY A 493 12.77 -19.75 -7.63
CA GLY A 493 11.31 -19.70 -7.53
C GLY A 493 10.61 -19.66 -8.89
N THR A 494 9.45 -20.29 -9.00
CA THR A 494 8.60 -20.28 -10.20
C THR A 494 8.18 -18.88 -10.64
N HIS A 495 7.99 -17.96 -9.69
CA HIS A 495 7.60 -16.55 -9.88
C HIS A 495 8.78 -15.59 -9.63
N PHE A 496 10.02 -16.06 -9.77
CA PHE A 496 11.22 -15.24 -9.64
C PHE A 496 11.32 -14.12 -10.70
N ILE A 497 10.58 -14.27 -11.80
CA ILE A 497 10.60 -13.39 -12.97
C ILE A 497 9.18 -13.06 -13.44
N GLN A 498 9.01 -11.94 -14.16
CA GLN A 498 7.76 -11.56 -14.80
C GLN A 498 7.80 -11.86 -16.30
N ILE A 499 6.63 -11.98 -16.94
CA ILE A 499 6.53 -12.23 -18.40
C ILE A 499 7.29 -11.15 -19.19
N SER A 500 7.21 -9.89 -18.78
CA SER A 500 7.90 -8.77 -19.42
C SER A 500 9.43 -8.86 -19.38
N ASP A 501 10.00 -9.61 -18.42
CA ASP A 501 11.44 -9.84 -18.34
C ASP A 501 11.90 -10.95 -19.30
N LEU A 502 10.98 -11.86 -19.67
CA LEU A 502 11.20 -12.94 -20.62
C LEU A 502 10.95 -12.49 -22.06
N GLN A 503 9.85 -11.76 -22.28
CA GLN A 503 9.44 -11.21 -23.56
C GLN A 503 9.10 -9.72 -23.40
N PRO A 504 10.09 -8.83 -23.52
CA PRO A 504 9.84 -7.40 -23.45
C PRO A 504 9.06 -6.91 -24.68
N THR A 505 8.19 -5.91 -24.47
CA THR A 505 7.31 -5.35 -25.52
C THR A 505 8.04 -4.52 -26.58
N VAL A 506 9.28 -4.11 -26.32
CA VAL A 506 10.13 -3.35 -27.23
C VAL A 506 11.48 -4.04 -27.30
N GLU A 507 11.93 -4.37 -28.52
CA GLU A 507 13.27 -4.91 -28.73
C GLU A 507 14.31 -3.80 -28.56
N SER A 508 15.05 -3.85 -27.45
CA SER A 508 16.22 -3.00 -27.23
C SER A 508 17.23 -3.73 -26.36
N GLU A 509 18.51 -3.35 -26.45
CA GLU A 509 19.57 -3.90 -25.60
C GLU A 509 19.22 -3.76 -24.10
N ARG A 510 18.58 -2.63 -23.71
CA ARG A 510 18.12 -2.39 -22.34
C ARG A 510 17.13 -3.45 -21.88
N TYR A 511 16.23 -3.90 -22.75
CA TYR A 511 15.21 -4.87 -22.41
C TYR A 511 15.72 -6.32 -22.46
N ASN A 512 16.64 -6.63 -23.37
CA ASN A 512 17.31 -7.95 -23.42
C ASN A 512 18.16 -8.23 -22.17
N ARG A 513 18.49 -7.19 -21.39
CA ARG A 513 19.19 -7.30 -20.10
C ARG A 513 18.31 -7.79 -18.94
N LEU A 514 16.98 -7.73 -19.04
CA LEU A 514 16.10 -8.01 -17.89
C LEU A 514 16.24 -9.44 -17.35
N PHE A 515 16.20 -10.44 -18.23
CA PHE A 515 16.43 -11.84 -17.85
C PHE A 515 17.82 -12.11 -17.26
N PRO A 516 18.94 -11.81 -17.94
CA PRO A 516 20.27 -12.14 -17.44
C PRO A 516 20.63 -11.41 -16.15
N GLU A 517 20.24 -10.14 -16.01
CA GLU A 517 20.54 -9.33 -14.82
C GLU A 517 19.78 -9.80 -13.57
N LYS A 518 18.64 -10.49 -13.74
CA LYS A 518 17.88 -11.10 -12.64
C LYS A 518 18.32 -12.54 -12.39
N VAL A 519 18.16 -13.40 -13.40
CA VAL A 519 18.26 -14.85 -13.24
C VAL A 519 19.71 -15.31 -13.28
N ILE A 520 20.46 -14.94 -14.33
CA ILE A 520 21.83 -15.42 -14.50
C ILE A 520 22.75 -14.82 -13.42
N LYS A 521 22.54 -13.55 -13.06
CA LYS A 521 23.21 -12.93 -11.92
C LYS A 521 22.96 -13.68 -10.61
N TYR A 522 21.72 -14.02 -10.29
CA TYR A 522 21.40 -14.83 -9.10
C TYR A 522 22.12 -16.18 -9.12
N LEU A 523 22.15 -16.86 -10.28
CA LEU A 523 22.87 -18.12 -10.41
C LEU A 523 24.39 -17.95 -10.15
N TRP A 524 24.96 -16.83 -10.58
CA TRP A 524 26.39 -16.53 -10.45
C TRP A 524 26.80 -16.07 -9.04
N ASP A 525 26.00 -15.19 -8.43
CA ASP A 525 26.32 -14.51 -7.16
C ASP A 525 25.86 -15.32 -5.94
N ASP A 526 24.76 -16.07 -6.05
CA ASP A 526 24.10 -16.73 -4.93
C ASP A 526 24.08 -18.26 -5.06
N ALA A 527 23.42 -18.79 -6.10
CA ALA A 527 23.19 -20.23 -6.21
C ALA A 527 24.52 -21.01 -6.33
N PHE A 528 25.37 -20.61 -7.29
CA PHE A 528 26.65 -21.24 -7.60
C PHE A 528 27.86 -20.39 -7.20
N LYS A 529 27.73 -19.47 -6.22
CA LYS A 529 28.80 -18.55 -5.77
C LYS A 529 30.18 -19.19 -5.61
N PHE A 530 30.22 -20.43 -5.10
CA PHE A 530 31.44 -21.19 -4.79
C PHE A 530 31.70 -22.37 -5.73
N THR A 531 30.79 -22.62 -6.69
CA THR A 531 30.82 -23.79 -7.58
C THR A 531 30.43 -23.39 -9.01
N ARG A 532 30.89 -22.22 -9.46
CA ARG A 532 30.51 -21.64 -10.75
C ARG A 532 30.86 -22.56 -11.91
N GLU A 533 31.94 -23.32 -11.79
CA GLU A 533 32.46 -24.25 -12.79
C GLU A 533 31.54 -25.44 -13.07
N GLU A 534 30.58 -25.70 -12.18
CA GLU A 534 29.61 -26.78 -12.34
C GLU A 534 28.54 -26.45 -13.39
N ILE A 535 28.31 -25.15 -13.64
CA ILE A 535 27.25 -24.68 -14.53
C ILE A 535 27.78 -23.74 -15.63
N PHE A 536 28.72 -22.85 -15.31
CA PHE A 536 29.30 -21.87 -16.22
C PHE A 536 30.60 -22.38 -16.86
N ASP A 537 30.78 -22.11 -18.15
CA ASP A 537 32.06 -22.30 -18.84
C ASP A 537 33.04 -21.18 -18.47
N ILE A 538 33.64 -21.30 -17.28
CA ILE A 538 34.58 -20.30 -16.73
C ILE A 538 35.82 -20.13 -17.61
N VAL A 539 36.18 -21.15 -18.40
CA VAL A 539 37.36 -21.09 -19.29
C VAL A 539 37.18 -19.99 -20.32
N ASN A 540 36.01 -19.91 -20.93
CA ASN A 540 35.69 -18.89 -21.93
C ASN A 540 35.04 -17.62 -21.32
N TYR A 541 34.29 -17.78 -20.22
CA TYR A 541 33.52 -16.72 -19.57
C TYR A 541 33.89 -16.57 -18.09
N ASN A 542 35.04 -15.96 -17.83
CA ASN A 542 35.62 -15.85 -16.49
C ASN A 542 35.06 -14.73 -15.60
N SER A 543 34.01 -14.01 -16.03
CA SER A 543 33.34 -12.98 -15.24
C SER A 543 31.85 -12.90 -15.56
N LEU A 544 31.05 -12.43 -14.59
CA LEU A 544 29.62 -12.18 -14.80
C LEU A 544 29.37 -11.23 -15.96
N GLU A 545 30.18 -10.18 -16.10
CA GLU A 545 30.08 -9.22 -17.22
C GLU A 545 30.21 -9.92 -18.58
N LYS A 546 31.16 -10.86 -18.72
CA LYS A 546 31.32 -11.64 -19.95
C LYS A 546 30.15 -12.58 -20.20
N VAL A 547 29.62 -13.21 -19.15
CA VAL A 547 28.44 -14.08 -19.23
C VAL A 547 27.22 -13.28 -19.71
N ILE A 548 26.96 -12.11 -19.12
CA ILE A 548 25.84 -11.24 -19.49
C ILE A 548 26.00 -10.73 -20.94
N ARG A 549 27.20 -10.26 -21.32
CA ARG A 549 27.46 -9.85 -22.72
C ARG A 549 27.23 -10.99 -23.70
N ALA A 550 27.73 -12.20 -23.41
CA ALA A 550 27.53 -13.36 -24.26
C ALA A 550 26.06 -13.72 -24.45
N PHE A 551 25.22 -13.50 -23.43
CA PHE A 551 23.78 -13.69 -23.56
C PHE A 551 23.12 -12.60 -24.44
N ILE A 552 23.55 -11.34 -24.31
CA ILE A 552 22.96 -10.20 -25.04
C ILE A 552 23.35 -10.23 -26.52
N ASP A 553 24.64 -10.46 -26.81
CA ASP A 553 25.23 -10.37 -28.15
C ASP A 553 24.87 -11.57 -29.05
N ALA A 554 24.37 -12.66 -28.47
CA ALA A 554 23.96 -13.86 -29.18
C ALA A 554 22.45 -13.86 -29.47
N GLU A 555 22.04 -14.66 -30.45
CA GLU A 555 20.63 -14.86 -30.83
C GLU A 555 20.25 -16.35 -30.72
N GLY A 556 18.97 -16.59 -30.46
CA GLY A 556 18.38 -17.91 -30.24
C GLY A 556 19.12 -18.70 -29.16
N ASP A 557 19.18 -20.02 -29.31
CA ASP A 557 19.77 -20.91 -28.29
C ASP A 557 21.28 -20.73 -28.09
N LYS A 558 21.93 -19.92 -28.93
CA LYS A 558 23.32 -19.52 -28.71
C LYS A 558 23.47 -18.58 -27.51
N ARG A 559 22.40 -17.93 -27.05
CA ARG A 559 22.40 -17.12 -25.82
C ARG A 559 22.89 -17.90 -24.60
N PHE A 560 22.65 -19.21 -24.55
CA PHE A 560 23.08 -20.09 -23.45
C PHE A 560 24.49 -20.69 -23.62
N SER A 561 25.31 -20.16 -24.54
CA SER A 561 26.66 -20.72 -24.81
C SER A 561 27.68 -20.47 -23.72
N PHE A 562 27.36 -19.65 -22.72
CA PHE A 562 28.18 -19.47 -21.52
C PHE A 562 28.01 -20.58 -20.48
N PHE A 563 27.00 -21.45 -20.63
CA PHE A 563 26.88 -22.65 -19.81
C PHE A 563 27.78 -23.77 -20.34
N VAL A 564 28.20 -24.66 -19.45
CA VAL A 564 28.89 -25.90 -19.85
C VAL A 564 28.02 -26.72 -20.80
N ALA A 565 28.65 -27.44 -21.73
CA ALA A 565 27.94 -28.13 -22.82
C ALA A 565 26.82 -29.07 -22.34
N GLY A 566 27.03 -29.77 -21.21
CA GLY A 566 26.01 -30.63 -20.61
C GLY A 566 24.73 -29.87 -20.21
N VAL A 567 24.88 -28.72 -19.55
CA VAL A 567 23.76 -27.88 -19.09
C VAL A 567 23.03 -27.26 -20.28
N LYS A 568 23.77 -26.72 -21.26
CA LYS A 568 23.18 -26.18 -22.48
C LYS A 568 22.34 -27.23 -23.23
N ASN A 569 22.84 -28.46 -23.34
CA ASN A 569 22.13 -29.54 -24.01
C ASN A 569 20.84 -29.92 -23.26
N LEU A 570 20.85 -29.92 -21.92
CA LEU A 570 19.64 -30.18 -21.13
C LEU A 570 18.57 -29.10 -21.31
N LEU A 571 18.98 -27.84 -21.49
CA LEU A 571 18.07 -26.72 -21.73
C LEU A 571 17.47 -26.75 -23.14
N VAL A 572 18.29 -27.02 -24.16
CA VAL A 572 17.91 -26.86 -25.59
C VAL A 572 17.35 -28.16 -26.19
N SER A 573 17.56 -29.32 -25.57
CA SER A 573 17.00 -30.57 -26.08
C SER A 573 15.46 -30.58 -26.00
N SER A 574 14.83 -30.76 -27.16
CA SER A 574 13.40 -31.01 -27.27
C SER A 574 13.05 -32.34 -26.57
N SER A 575 12.25 -32.25 -25.51
CA SER A 575 11.53 -33.38 -24.91
C SER A 575 10.68 -34.06 -26.00
N SER A 576 11.26 -35.07 -26.62
CA SER A 576 10.70 -35.86 -27.71
C SER A 576 10.11 -37.14 -27.14
N ASN A 577 9.14 -37.04 -26.22
CA ASN A 577 8.51 -38.22 -25.63
C ASN A 577 7.02 -38.10 -25.20
N ASP A 578 6.30 -37.00 -25.45
CA ASP A 578 4.90 -36.87 -24.99
C ASP A 578 3.80 -36.97 -26.06
N ASP A 579 4.11 -37.37 -27.30
CA ASP A 579 3.09 -37.51 -28.37
C ASP A 579 2.74 -38.97 -28.77
N ASN A 580 3.04 -39.96 -27.93
CA ASN A 580 2.58 -41.34 -28.13
C ASN A 580 1.72 -41.83 -26.96
N VAL A 581 0.55 -41.21 -26.79
CA VAL A 581 -0.60 -41.93 -26.20
C VAL A 581 -1.56 -42.25 -27.34
N SER A 582 -1.39 -43.48 -27.81
CA SER A 582 -2.28 -44.31 -28.62
C SER A 582 -3.76 -43.91 -28.58
N THR A 583 -4.25 -43.44 -29.72
CA THR A 583 -5.55 -43.86 -30.24
C THR A 583 -5.45 -45.34 -30.60
N GLU A 584 -6.02 -46.23 -29.79
CA GLU A 584 -6.44 -47.57 -30.21
C GLU A 584 -7.57 -48.05 -29.29
N GLU A 585 -8.75 -48.19 -29.92
CA GLU A 585 -10.01 -48.89 -29.56
C GLU A 585 -10.75 -48.63 -28.24
#